data_AF-A0A965RB13-F1
#
_entry.id   AF-A0A965RB13-F1
#
_cell.length_a   1.000
_cell.length_b   1.000
_cell.length_c   1.000
_cell.angle_alpha   90.00
_cell.angle_beta   90.00
_cell.angle_gamma   90.00
#
_symmetry.space_group_name_H-M   'P 1'
#
loop_
_entity.id
_entity.type
_entity.pdbx_description
1 polymer ?
#
loop_
_entity_poly.entity_id
_entity_poly.type
_entity_poly.pdbx_seq_one_letter_code
_entity_poly.pdbx_strand_id
1 'polypeptide(L)' 'MPLGEFELIDRFFREAGCRRGDVVLGVGDDGAILRPPEGFDLIAVSDTLVEGVHFPAGAPARSVGHRALA' A
#
# COMPACT_ATOMS: atom_id res chain seq x y z
N MET A 1 -0.42 22.02 13.81
CA MET A 1 -1.04 20.68 13.79
C MET A 1 -0.02 19.75 13.11
N PRO A 2 0.21 18.54 13.62
CA PRO A 2 0.98 17.55 12.86
C PRO A 2 0.26 17.29 11.53
N LEU A 3 1.03 17.03 10.47
CA LEU A 3 0.48 16.67 9.16
C LEU A 3 -0.26 15.33 9.27
N GLY A 4 -1.40 15.23 8.59
CA GLY A 4 -2.10 13.96 8.41
C GLY A 4 -1.35 13.04 7.45
N GLU A 5 -1.76 11.77 7.42
CA GLU A 5 -1.14 10.74 6.56
C GLU A 5 -1.13 11.15 5.08
N PHE A 6 -2.28 11.51 4.52
CA PHE A 6 -2.39 11.92 3.12
C PHE A 6 -1.55 13.16 2.79
N GLU A 7 -1.42 14.10 3.74
CA GLU A 7 -0.59 15.29 3.55
C GLU A 7 0.90 14.94 3.51
N LEU A 8 1.33 13.96 4.30
CA LEU A 8 2.70 13.43 4.26
C LEU A 8 2.95 12.67 2.95
N ILE A 9 2.00 11.84 2.51
CA ILE A 9 2.09 11.11 1.24
C ILE A 9 2.21 12.08 0.06
N ASP A 10 1.33 13.07 0.02
CA ASP A 10 1.31 14.07 -1.04
C ASP A 10 2.63 14.85 -1.09
N ARG A 11 3.12 15.28 0.08
CA ARG A 11 4.34 16.09 0.18
C ARG A 11 5.62 15.34 -0.19
N PHE A 12 5.73 14.06 0.16
CA PHE A 12 7.00 13.33 0.06
C PHE A 12 7.02 12.22 -1.00
N PHE A 13 5.86 11.65 -1.35
CA PHE A 13 5.80 10.41 -2.13
C PHE A 13 5.01 10.51 -3.43
N ARG A 14 4.21 11.57 -3.66
CA ARG A 14 3.42 11.73 -4.91
C ARG A 14 4.26 11.59 -6.18
N GLU A 15 5.48 12.11 -6.18
CA GLU A 15 6.38 12.05 -7.34
C GLU A 15 7.48 10.97 -7.22
N ALA A 16 7.42 10.15 -6.17
CA ALA A 16 8.43 9.12 -5.95
C ALA A 16 8.28 7.97 -6.97
N GLY A 17 9.42 7.42 -7.41
CA GLY A 17 9.48 6.24 -8.27
C GLY A 17 9.45 6.52 -9.78
N CYS A 18 9.37 5.45 -10.56
CA CYS A 18 9.38 5.52 -12.02
C CYS A 18 7.96 5.79 -12.56
N ARG A 19 7.82 6.78 -13.44
CA ARG A 19 6.58 7.01 -14.19
C ARG A 19 6.48 5.96 -15.29
N ARG A 20 5.42 5.15 -15.27
CA ARG A 20 5.13 4.15 -16.30
C ARG A 20 3.80 4.49 -16.97
N GLY A 21 3.72 4.24 -18.29
CA GLY A 21 2.52 4.55 -19.08
C GLY A 21 1.33 3.62 -18.79
N ASP A 22 1.56 2.50 -18.13
CA ASP A 22 0.52 1.54 -17.74
C ASP A 22 0.00 1.75 -16.31
N VAL A 23 0.50 2.76 -15.59
CA VAL A 23 -0.04 3.17 -14.29
C VAL A 23 -1.14 4.19 -14.52
N VAL A 24 -2.38 3.81 -14.23
CA VAL A 24 -3.58 4.63 -14.37
C VAL A 24 -3.75 5.53 -13.14
N LEU A 25 -3.51 4.96 -11.96
CA LEU A 25 -3.51 5.66 -10.67
C LEU A 25 -2.31 5.19 -9.86
N GLY A 26 -1.45 6.13 -9.46
CA GLY A 26 -0.24 5.87 -8.68
C GLY A 26 -0.42 6.18 -7.20
N VAL A 27 0.66 6.65 -6.56
CA VAL A 27 0.70 7.00 -5.13
C VAL A 27 -0.34 8.07 -4.77
N GLY A 28 -1.05 7.87 -3.66
CA GLY A 28 -1.98 8.86 -3.10
C GLY A 28 -3.36 8.32 -2.73
N ASP A 29 -3.58 7.01 -2.86
CA ASP A 29 -4.81 6.29 -2.50
C ASP A 29 -4.44 4.93 -1.88
N ASP A 30 -5.43 4.15 -1.45
CA ASP A 30 -5.24 2.84 -0.79
C ASP A 30 -4.61 1.77 -1.71
N GLY A 31 -4.52 2.03 -3.02
CA GLY A 31 -3.92 1.13 -4.00
C GLY A 31 -3.59 1.80 -5.32
N ALA A 32 -2.74 1.15 -6.10
CA ALA A 32 -2.42 1.57 -7.46
C ALA A 32 -3.32 0.85 -8.47
N ILE A 33 -3.71 1.56 -9.54
CA ILE A 33 -4.41 0.95 -10.68
C ILE A 33 -3.43 0.84 -11.85
N LEU A 34 -3.28 -0.38 -12.35
CA LEU A 34 -2.45 -0.73 -13.49
C LEU A 34 -3.33 -1.21 -14.65
N ARG A 35 -2.89 -0.95 -15.89
CA ARG A 35 -3.56 -1.36 -17.13
C ARG A 35 -2.91 -2.64 -17.70
N PRO A 36 -3.42 -3.84 -17.36
CA PRO A 36 -3.05 -5.10 -18.02
C PRO A 36 -3.62 -5.18 -19.46
N PRO A 37 -3.56 -6.33 -20.16
CA PRO A 37 -4.23 -6.50 -21.46
C PRO A 37 -5.72 -6.10 -21.43
N GLU A 38 -6.25 -5.80 -22.62
CA GLU A 38 -7.58 -5.19 -22.77
C GLU A 38 -8.70 -5.89 -21.98
N GLY A 39 -9.58 -5.06 -21.41
CA GLY A 39 -10.77 -5.50 -20.69
C GLY A 39 -10.63 -5.61 -19.18
N PHE A 40 -9.45 -5.29 -18.61
CA PHE A 40 -9.18 -5.43 -17.18
C PHE A 40 -8.43 -4.22 -16.62
N ASP A 41 -8.68 -3.92 -15.34
CA ASP A 41 -7.82 -3.10 -14.49
C ASP A 41 -7.27 -3.98 -13.36
N LEU A 42 -5.98 -3.83 -13.05
CA LEU A 42 -5.34 -4.52 -11.92
C LEU A 42 -5.16 -3.53 -10.78
N ILE A 43 -5.75 -3.83 -9.63
CA ILE A 43 -5.53 -3.07 -8.39
C ILE A 43 -4.39 -3.75 -7.62
N ALA A 44 -3.30 -3.02 -7.39
CA ALA A 44 -2.16 -3.48 -6.63
C ALA A 44 -2.08 -2.74 -5.29
N VAL A 45 -2.08 -3.50 -4.20
CA VAL A 45 -1.94 -3.02 -2.82
C VAL A 45 -0.78 -3.75 -2.15
N SER A 46 -0.11 -3.09 -1.20
CA SER A 46 0.95 -3.70 -0.41
C SER A 46 0.96 -3.08 0.98
N ASP A 47 0.84 -3.92 2.00
CA ASP A 47 0.94 -3.53 3.40
C ASP A 47 2.14 -4.19 4.09
N THR A 48 2.62 -3.57 5.17
CA THR A 48 3.68 -4.12 6.00
C THR A 48 3.23 -4.19 7.44
N LEU A 49 3.34 -5.38 8.05
CA LEU A 49 3.05 -5.59 9.47
C LEU A 49 4.35 -5.79 10.25
N VAL A 50 4.45 -5.10 11.38
CA VAL A 50 5.63 -5.05 12.27
C VAL A 50 5.24 -5.52 13.67
N GLU A 51 6.02 -6.42 14.26
CA GLU A 51 5.85 -6.89 15.64
C GLU A 51 5.94 -5.72 16.64
N GLY A 52 5.11 -5.72 17.67
CA GLY A 52 5.01 -4.66 18.68
C GLY A 52 4.27 -3.40 18.21
N VAL A 53 3.98 -3.28 16.91
CA VAL A 53 3.17 -2.20 16.33
C VAL A 53 1.81 -2.74 15.87
N HIS A 54 1.84 -3.74 15.00
CA HIS A 54 0.64 -4.29 14.34
C HIS A 54 0.14 -5.59 14.97
N PHE A 55 1.02 -6.31 15.67
CA PHE A 55 0.70 -7.53 16.42
C PHE A 55 1.64 -7.69 17.62
N PRO A 56 1.23 -8.37 18.71
CA PRO A 56 2.05 -8.49 19.92
C PRO A 56 3.23 -9.45 19.72
N ALA A 57 4.28 -9.26 20.53
CA ALA A 57 5.42 -10.16 20.53
C ALA A 57 5.02 -11.60 20.87
N GLY A 58 5.55 -12.56 20.12
CA GLY A 58 5.22 -13.99 20.30
C GLY A 58 3.83 -14.40 19.82
N ALA A 59 3.16 -13.57 18.99
CA ALA A 59 1.90 -13.95 18.37
C ALA A 59 2.05 -15.27 17.56
N PRO A 60 1.05 -16.17 17.59
CA PRO A 60 1.10 -17.40 16.81
C PRO A 60 1.27 -17.10 15.32
N ALA A 61 2.20 -17.79 14.65
CA ALA A 61 2.52 -17.54 13.24
C ALA A 61 1.28 -17.63 12.33
N ARG A 62 0.35 -18.55 12.61
CA ARG A 62 -0.91 -18.68 11.87
C ARG A 62 -1.79 -17.42 11.98
N SER A 63 -1.83 -16.80 13.16
CA SER A 63 -2.60 -15.58 13.39
C SER A 63 -1.96 -14.38 12.70
N VAL A 64 -0.62 -14.29 12.70
CA VAL A 64 0.12 -13.27 11.95
C VAL A 64 -0.16 -13.42 10.45
N GLY A 65 -0.08 -14.64 9.91
CA GLY A 65 -0.38 -14.92 8.51
C GLY A 65 -1.82 -14.57 8.10
N HIS A 66 -2.79 -14.87 8.97
CA HIS A 66 -4.18 -14.45 8.73
C HIS A 66 -4.30 -12.92 8.69
N ARG A 67 -3.70 -12.21 9.65
CA ARG A 67 -3.73 -10.74 9.69
C ARG A 67 -3.00 -10.09 8.52
N ALA A 68 -1.95 -10.72 8.00
CA ALA A 68 -1.21 -10.20 6.84
C ALA A 68 -2.02 -10.23 5.54
N LEU A 69 -3.08 -11.03 5.46
CA LEU A 69 -3.92 -11.17 4.27
C LEU A 69 -5.30 -10.51 4.42
N ALA A 70 -5.86 -10.53 5.64
CA ALA A 70 -7.22 -10.07 5.93
C ALA A 70 -7.31 -8.54 5.99
#